data_AF-A0A2K4MT35-F1
#
_entry.id   AF-A0A2K4MT35-F1
#
_cell.length_a   1.000
_cell.length_b   1.000
_cell.length_c   1.000
_cell.angle_alpha   90.00
_cell.angle_beta   90.00
_cell.angle_gamma   90.00
#
_symmetry.space_group_name_H-M   'P 1'
#
loop_
_entity.id
_entity.type
_entity.pdbx_description
1 polymer ?
#
loop_
_entity_poly.entity_id
_entity_poly.type
_entity_poly.pdbx_seq_one_letter_code
_entity_poly.pdbx_strand_id
1 'polypeptide(L)'
;MARQSKLEKMHAKLNEEFRGAADEYMLKTHAVETKTEWSFAIMQLVTNRVDGLDFTPEQMAGLRGYSDGYAAAMNAVYLESVNNG
;
A
#
# COMPACT_ATOMS: atom_id res chain seq x y z
N MET A 1 -27.50 -2.74 -1.52
CA MET A 1 -26.05 -2.60 -1.25
C MET A 1 -25.88 -2.34 0.24
N ALA A 2 -25.09 -3.14 0.95
CA ALA A 2 -24.80 -2.92 2.37
C ALA A 2 -23.94 -1.65 2.53
N ARG A 3 -24.21 -0.85 3.57
CA ARG A 3 -23.41 0.34 3.90
C ARG A 3 -22.06 -0.13 4.47
N GLN A 4 -20.96 0.28 3.85
CA GLN A 4 -19.62 0.05 4.42
C GLN A 4 -19.52 0.66 5.82
N SER A 5 -18.94 -0.11 6.73
CA SER A 5 -18.52 0.28 8.07
C SER A 5 -17.46 1.38 8.05
N LYS A 6 -17.27 2.08 9.18
CA LYS A 6 -16.21 3.10 9.32
C LYS A 6 -14.82 2.48 9.05
N LEU A 7 -14.59 1.27 9.57
CA LEU A 7 -13.32 0.54 9.41
C LEU A 7 -13.01 0.23 7.95
N GLU A 8 -13.99 -0.30 7.21
CA GLU A 8 -13.82 -0.61 5.78
C GLU A 8 -13.49 0.65 4.96
N LYS A 9 -14.08 1.80 5.29
CA LYS A 9 -13.77 3.07 4.63
C LYS A 9 -12.35 3.55 4.93
N MET A 10 -11.89 3.41 6.18
CA MET A 10 -10.52 3.78 6.57
C MET A 10 -9.49 2.90 5.86
N HIS A 11 -9.73 1.58 5.79
CA HIS A 11 -8.87 0.65 5.05
C HIS A 11 -8.83 1.00 3.56
N ALA A 12 -9.99 1.24 2.93
CA ALA A 12 -10.06 1.59 1.52
C ALA A 12 -9.27 2.87 1.20
N LYS A 13 -9.39 3.88 2.06
CA LYS A 13 -8.66 5.15 1.92
C LYS A 13 -7.15 4.95 2.08
N LEU A 14 -6.71 4.22 3.10
CA LEU A 14 -5.28 3.90 3.30
C LEU A 14 -4.70 3.16 2.09
N ASN A 15 -5.42 2.16 1.59
CA ASN A 15 -4.98 1.40 0.41
C ASN A 15 -4.80 2.30 -0.82
N GLU A 16 -5.74 3.22 -1.04
CA GLU A 16 -5.68 4.14 -2.17
C GLU A 16 -4.50 5.11 -2.07
N GLU A 17 -4.29 5.72 -0.89
CA GLU A 17 -3.20 6.66 -0.65
C GLU A 17 -1.82 5.99 -0.77
N PHE A 18 -1.63 4.83 -0.14
CA PHE A 18 -0.35 4.11 -0.20
C PHE A 18 -0.07 3.54 -1.59
N ARG A 19 -1.09 3.07 -2.31
CA ARG A 19 -0.94 2.64 -3.71
C ARG A 19 -0.41 3.78 -4.58
N GLY A 20 -1.07 4.94 -4.53
CA GLY A 20 -0.67 6.09 -5.34
C GLY A 20 0.74 6.56 -4.98
N ALA A 21 1.05 6.60 -3.69
CA ALA A 21 2.35 7.08 -3.22
C ALA A 21 3.50 6.13 -3.60
N ALA A 22 3.30 4.81 -3.58
CA ALA A 22 4.31 3.84 -4.01
C ALA A 22 4.59 3.94 -5.52
N ASP A 23 3.54 4.04 -6.34
CA ASP A 23 3.69 4.17 -7.79
C ASP A 23 4.34 5.52 -8.18
N GLU A 24 3.95 6.60 -7.50
CA GLU A 24 4.54 7.93 -7.71
C GLU A 24 6.03 7.97 -7.29
N TYR A 25 6.39 7.31 -6.18
CA TYR A 25 7.78 7.20 -5.75
C TYR A 25 8.66 6.50 -6.78
N MET A 26 8.20 5.35 -7.29
CA MET A 26 8.94 4.57 -8.29
C MET A 26 9.13 5.36 -9.58
N LEU A 27 8.09 6.06 -10.03
CA LEU A 27 8.17 6.88 -11.22
C LEU A 27 9.11 8.07 -11.05
N LYS A 28 9.00 8.83 -9.95
CA LYS A 28 9.81 10.04 -9.74
C LYS A 28 11.27 9.77 -9.42
N THR A 29 11.55 8.72 -8.64
CA THR A 29 12.89 8.45 -8.12
C THR A 29 13.68 7.55 -9.05
N HIS A 30 13.02 6.55 -9.64
CA HIS A 30 13.69 5.51 -10.42
C HIS A 30 13.34 5.56 -11.91
N ALA A 31 12.43 6.44 -12.35
CA ALA A 31 11.88 6.46 -13.71
C ALA A 31 11.27 5.10 -14.13
N VAL A 32 10.65 4.41 -13.16
CA VAL A 32 10.04 3.09 -13.35
C VAL A 32 8.53 3.20 -13.18
N GLU A 33 7.79 2.81 -14.21
CA GLU A 33 6.34 2.62 -14.09
C GLU A 33 6.04 1.33 -13.31
N THR A 34 5.24 1.47 -12.28
CA THR A 34 4.75 0.35 -11.48
C THR A 34 3.24 0.37 -11.37
N LYS A 35 2.69 -0.78 -10.98
CA LYS A 35 1.30 -0.93 -10.58
C LYS A 35 1.27 -1.53 -9.19
N THR A 36 0.79 -0.75 -8.24
CA THR A 36 0.55 -1.21 -6.87
C THR A 36 -0.90 -1.64 -6.71
N GLU A 37 -1.13 -2.82 -6.14
CA GLU A 37 -2.47 -3.37 -5.94
C GLU A 37 -2.61 -4.14 -4.64
N TRP A 38 -3.85 -4.21 -4.13
CA TRP A 38 -4.15 -4.99 -2.94
C TRP A 38 -4.16 -6.48 -3.27
N SER A 39 -3.33 -7.26 -2.59
CA SER A 39 -3.31 -8.71 -2.69
C SER A 39 -4.11 -9.34 -1.54
N PHE A 40 -5.19 -10.02 -1.89
CA PHE A 40 -5.96 -10.83 -0.94
C PHE A 40 -5.18 -12.07 -0.45
N ALA A 41 -4.21 -12.56 -1.23
CA ALA A 41 -3.46 -13.76 -0.89
C ALA A 41 -2.51 -13.54 0.30
N ILE A 42 -1.88 -12.37 0.35
CA ILE A 42 -0.93 -12.01 1.42
C ILE A 42 -1.44 -10.88 2.32
N MET A 43 -2.65 -10.38 2.07
CA MET A 43 -3.29 -9.30 2.82
C MET A 43 -2.42 -8.04 2.92
N GLN A 44 -1.77 -7.68 1.81
CA GLN A 44 -0.84 -6.54 1.71
C GLN A 44 -0.92 -5.89 0.33
N LEU A 45 -0.43 -4.66 0.23
CA LEU A 45 -0.18 -4.02 -1.06
C LEU A 45 1.05 -4.66 -1.72
N VAL A 46 0.94 -4.98 -3.00
CA VAL A 46 2.01 -5.54 -3.84
C VAL A 46 2.26 -4.58 -4.99
N THR A 47 3.53 -4.19 -5.15
CA THR A 47 3.98 -3.35 -6.27
C THR A 47 4.68 -4.24 -7.29
N ASN A 48 4.23 -4.19 -8.54
CA ASN A 48 4.85 -4.88 -9.67
C ASN A 48 5.32 -3.85 -10.71
N ARG A 49 6.42 -4.12 -11.39
CA ARG A 49 6.84 -3.31 -12.54
C ARG A 49 5.91 -3.56 -13.73
N VAL A 50 5.58 -2.50 -14.47
CA VAL A 50 4.74 -2.62 -15.68
C VAL A 50 5.51 -3.32 -16.81
N ASP A 51 6.83 -3.15 -16.86
CA ASP A 51 7.70 -3.76 -17.86
C ASP A 51 8.04 -5.25 -17.61
N GLY A 52 7.60 -5.81 -16.48
CA GLY A 52 7.82 -7.21 -16.12
C GLY A 52 9.25 -7.58 -15.72
N LEU A 53 10.14 -6.60 -15.57
CA LEU A 53 11.50 -6.83 -15.06
C LEU A 53 11.49 -6.99 -13.54
N ASP A 54 12.62 -7.49 -13.01
CA ASP A 54 12.86 -7.51 -11.57
C ASP A 54 13.23 -6.11 -11.05
N PHE A 55 12.89 -5.84 -9.80
CA PHE A 55 13.38 -4.64 -9.11
C PHE A 55 14.85 -4.77 -8.74
N THR A 56 15.58 -3.66 -8.83
CA THR A 56 16.94 -3.58 -8.28
C THR A 56 16.90 -3.61 -6.74
N PRO A 57 18.01 -3.95 -6.06
CA PRO A 57 18.07 -3.91 -4.60
C PRO A 57 17.71 -2.55 -4.00
N GLU A 58 18.07 -1.45 -4.68
CA GLU A 58 17.76 -0.09 -4.26
C GLU A 58 16.26 0.23 -4.38
N GLN A 59 15.65 -0.16 -5.49
CA GLN A 59 14.20 -0.04 -5.69
C GLN A 59 13.43 -0.84 -4.62
N MET A 60 13.88 -2.07 -4.35
CA MET A 60 13.32 -2.90 -3.30
C MET A 60 13.46 -2.27 -1.91
N ALA A 61 14.58 -1.63 -1.60
CA ALA A 61 14.78 -0.95 -0.31
C ALA A 61 13.78 0.21 -0.14
N GLY A 62 13.54 0.98 -1.20
CA GLY A 62 12.51 2.03 -1.22
C GLY A 62 11.09 1.49 -0.99
N LEU A 63 10.73 0.43 -1.73
CA LEU A 63 9.41 -0.21 -1.58
C LEU A 63 9.20 -0.83 -0.20
N ARG A 64 10.25 -1.35 0.45
CA ARG A 64 10.17 -1.82 1.84
C ARG A 64 9.77 -0.71 2.80
N GLY A 65 10.34 0.49 2.66
CA GLY A 65 9.95 1.63 3.49
C GLY A 65 8.46 1.99 3.36
N TYR A 66 7.91 1.90 2.14
CA TYR A 66 6.47 2.07 1.91
C TYR A 66 5.63 0.97 2.58
N SER A 67 6.07 -0.29 2.46
CA SER A 67 5.40 -1.43 3.10
C SER A 67 5.38 -1.31 4.63
N ASP A 68 6.50 -0.90 5.24
CA ASP A 68 6.61 -0.68 6.68
C ASP A 68 5.69 0.45 7.15
N GLY A 69 5.65 1.56 6.40
CA GLY A 69 4.73 2.66 6.66
C GLY A 69 3.26 2.26 6.55
N TYR A 70 2.92 1.44 5.55
CA TYR A 70 1.56 0.92 5.36
C TYR A 70 1.15 0.02 6.53
N ALA A 71 2.03 -0.89 6.95
CA ALA A 71 1.79 -1.76 8.10
C ALA A 71 1.57 -0.96 9.40
N ALA A 72 2.38 0.09 9.63
CA ALA A 72 2.21 0.98 10.77
C ALA A 72 0.86 1.73 10.75
N ALA A 73 0.45 2.25 9.58
CA ALA A 73 -0.82 2.95 9.42
C ALA A 73 -2.03 2.02 9.63
N MET A 74 -1.96 0.79 9.10
CA MET A 74 -3.00 -0.23 9.29
C MET A 74 -3.14 -0.63 10.76
N ASN A 75 -2.02 -0.80 11.47
CA ASN A 75 -2.03 -1.06 12.90
C ASN A 75 -2.68 0.08 13.70
N ALA A 76 -2.41 1.34 13.34
CA ALA A 76 -3.04 2.50 13.98
C ALA A 76 -4.56 2.52 13.77
N VAL A 77 -5.03 2.24 12.54
CA VAL A 77 -6.46 2.15 12.23
C VAL A 77 -7.14 1.01 12.98
N TYR A 78 -6.49 -0.15 13.07
CA TYR A 78 -6.99 -1.27 13.85
C TYR A 78 -7.15 -0.89 15.34
N LEU A 79 -6.12 -0.28 15.93
CA LEU A 79 -6.16 0.18 17.33
C LEU A 79 -7.26 1.23 17.57
N GLU A 80 -7.45 2.19 16.65
CA GLU A 80 -8.54 3.16 16.75
C GLU A 80 -9.91 2.46 16.73
N SER A 81 -10.06 1.42 15.90
CA SER A 81 -11.31 0.67 15.77
C SER A 81 -11.64 -0.17 17.00
N VAL A 82 -10.64 -0.71 17.68
CA VAL A 82 -10.83 -1.52 18.91
C VAL A 82 -11.12 -0.63 20.12
N ASN A 83 -10.47 0.54 20.21
CA ASN A 83 -10.62 1.44 21.37
C ASN A 83 -11.85 2.35 21.31
N ASN A 84 -12.44 2.56 20.14
CA ASN A 84 -13.61 3.42 19.94
C ASN A 84 -14.81 2.69 19.30
N GLY A 85 -14.80 1.35 19.32
CA GLY A 85 -15.86 0.46 18.83
C GLY A 85 -16.86 0.08 19.90
#